data_AF-A0A453HBU0-F1
#
_entry.id   AF-A0A453HBU0-F1
#
_cell.length_a   1.000
_cell.length_b   1.000
_cell.length_c   1.000
_cell.angle_alpha   90.00
_cell.angle_beta   90.00
_cell.angle_gamma   90.00
#
_symmetry.space_group_name_H-M   'P 1'
#
loop_
_entity.id
_entity.type
_entity.pdbx_description
1 polymer ?
#
loop_
_entity_poly.entity_id
_entity_poly.type
_entity_poly.pdbx_seq_one_letter_code
_entity_poly.pdbx_strand_id
1 'polypeptide(L)'
;MIRLLGKANNLSQCLQLKNQNVVRAMGFIKTTLDDIQGVRQNGWDELFKEVTDFCVKYNIVVPNMEDTRTVNGCSRSWGGQLVTYNHHFKIEIFNVLHDQLIVELNNRFAERSTQLLRCIACLDSKNSFANYNEGKLVDLANMYVADFSTYDFCP
;
A
#
# COMPACT_ATOMS: atom_id res chain seq x y z
N MET A 1 -5.97 -11.17 6.53
CA MET A 1 -6.68 -10.25 5.59
C MET A 1 -7.41 -9.11 6.29
N ILE A 2 -8.19 -9.35 7.35
CA ILE A 2 -8.93 -8.29 8.07
C ILE A 2 -8.01 -7.16 8.56
N ARG A 3 -6.81 -7.50 9.07
CA ARG A 3 -5.81 -6.50 9.50
C ARG A 3 -5.33 -5.60 8.36
N LEU A 4 -5.16 -6.16 7.15
CA LEU A 4 -4.75 -5.41 5.96
C LEU A 4 -5.86 -4.47 5.48
N LEU A 5 -7.09 -4.99 5.38
CA LEU A 5 -8.26 -4.18 5.03
C LEU A 5 -8.54 -3.11 6.10
N GLY A 6 -8.27 -3.41 7.38
CA GLY A 6 -8.34 -2.45 8.47
C GLY A 6 -7.37 -1.28 8.28
N LYS A 7 -6.12 -1.54 7.87
CA LYS A 7 -5.15 -0.46 7.55
C LYS A 7 -5.63 0.41 6.39
N ALA A 8 -6.13 -0.19 5.30
CA ALA A 8 -6.70 0.54 4.18
C ALA A 8 -7.95 1.37 4.59
N ASN A 9 -8.80 0.82 5.45
CA ASN A 9 -9.97 1.53 5.97
C ASN A 9 -9.56 2.71 6.88
N ASN A 10 -8.56 2.54 7.74
CA ASN A 10 -8.03 3.63 8.57
C ASN A 10 -7.52 4.78 7.70
N LEU A 11 -6.80 4.47 6.62
CA LEU A 11 -6.39 5.48 5.65
C LEU A 11 -7.60 6.17 5.01
N SER A 12 -8.61 5.42 4.58
CA SER A 12 -9.84 5.98 4.01
C SER A 12 -10.53 6.95 4.96
N GLN A 13 -10.71 6.55 6.23
CA GLN A 13 -11.32 7.40 7.25
C GLN A 13 -10.49 8.65 7.52
N CYS A 14 -9.17 8.52 7.62
CA CYS A 14 -8.27 9.67 7.78
C CYS A 14 -8.40 10.67 6.64
N LEU A 15 -8.40 10.19 5.39
CA LEU A 15 -8.51 11.06 4.20
C LEU A 15 -9.88 11.71 4.06
N GLN A 16 -10.94 11.12 4.61
CA GLN A 16 -12.28 11.70 4.62
C GLN A 16 -12.48 12.81 5.65
N LEU A 17 -11.55 12.98 6.61
CA LEU A 17 -11.61 14.05 7.59
C LEU A 17 -11.36 15.40 6.93
N LYS A 18 -12.39 16.26 6.90
CA LYS A 18 -12.38 17.59 6.27
C LYS A 18 -11.33 18.58 6.81
N ASN A 19 -10.70 18.26 7.95
CA ASN A 19 -9.74 19.15 8.62
C ASN A 19 -8.27 18.75 8.41
N GLN A 20 -7.97 17.72 7.61
CA GLN A 20 -6.58 17.36 7.35
C GLN A 20 -5.94 18.33 6.35
N ASN A 21 -4.74 18.82 6.67
CA ASN A 21 -3.93 19.50 5.66
C ASN A 21 -3.32 18.46 4.71
N VAL A 22 -3.02 18.91 3.49
CA VAL A 22 -2.50 18.06 2.41
C VAL A 22 -1.18 17.39 2.83
N VAL A 23 -0.30 18.10 3.54
CA VAL A 23 0.98 17.55 4.03
C VAL A 23 0.78 16.35 4.94
N ARG A 24 -0.15 16.46 5.90
CA ARG A 24 -0.44 15.41 6.87
C ARG A 24 -1.10 14.21 6.19
N ALA A 25 -2.05 14.45 5.28
CA ALA A 25 -2.65 13.40 4.47
C ALA A 25 -1.59 12.64 3.67
N MET A 26 -0.64 13.37 3.07
CA MET A 26 0.47 12.77 2.34
C MET A 26 1.40 11.93 3.22
N GLY A 27 1.72 12.41 4.42
CA GLY A 27 2.48 11.63 5.40
C GLY A 27 1.76 10.33 5.76
N PHE A 28 0.44 10.38 5.98
CA PHE A 28 -0.37 9.19 6.30
C PHE A 28 -0.40 8.16 5.18
N ILE A 29 -0.51 8.58 3.91
CA ILE A 29 -0.48 7.67 2.77
C ILE A 29 0.85 6.90 2.76
N LYS A 30 1.97 7.61 2.91
CA LYS A 30 3.30 6.98 2.96
C LYS A 30 3.44 5.99 4.12
N THR A 31 3.10 6.41 5.34
CA THR A 31 3.18 5.52 6.52
C THR A 31 2.29 4.29 6.35
N THR A 32 1.10 4.43 5.76
CA THR A 32 0.21 3.29 5.53
C THR A 32 0.80 2.31 4.51
N LEU A 33 1.43 2.81 3.44
CA LEU A 33 2.12 1.98 2.47
C LEU A 33 3.30 1.22 3.10
N ASP A 34 4.13 1.90 3.88
CA ASP A 34 5.26 1.29 4.59
C ASP A 34 4.76 0.20 5.56
N ASP A 35 3.68 0.47 6.29
CA ASP A 35 3.02 -0.50 7.17
C ASP A 35 2.51 -1.73 6.43
N ILE A 36 1.87 -1.54 5.26
CA ILE A 36 1.38 -2.64 4.42
C ILE A 36 2.55 -3.50 3.93
N GLN A 37 3.66 -2.87 3.55
CA GLN A 37 4.87 -3.60 3.16
C GLN A 37 5.48 -4.36 4.34
N GLY A 38 5.49 -3.78 5.54
CA GLY A 38 5.95 -4.45 6.76
C GLY A 38 5.14 -5.70 7.11
N VAL A 39 3.81 -5.65 6.96
CA VAL A 39 2.93 -6.81 7.17
C VAL A 39 3.23 -7.94 6.19
N ARG A 40 3.68 -7.64 4.96
CA ARG A 40 4.05 -8.67 3.99
C ARG A 40 5.27 -9.48 4.44
N GLN A 41 6.26 -8.82 5.03
CA GLN A 41 7.53 -9.45 5.43
C GLN A 41 7.36 -10.31 6.69
N ASN A 42 6.64 -9.79 7.69
CA ASN A 42 6.61 -10.38 9.04
C ASN A 42 5.21 -10.82 9.51
N GLY A 43 4.16 -10.51 8.75
CA GLY A 43 2.77 -10.70 9.19
C GLY A 43 2.16 -12.06 8.84
N TRP A 44 2.82 -12.88 8.03
CA TRP A 44 2.30 -14.21 7.65
C TRP A 44 2.19 -15.14 8.86
N ASP A 45 3.26 -15.29 9.64
CA ASP A 45 3.28 -16.27 10.74
C ASP A 45 2.29 -15.89 11.85
N GLU A 46 2.18 -14.60 12.16
CA GLU A 46 1.20 -14.07 13.12
C GLU A 46 -0.25 -14.31 12.63
N LEU A 47 -0.53 -13.98 11.36
CA LEU A 47 -1.84 -14.23 10.75
C LEU A 47 -2.18 -15.73 10.73
N PHE A 48 -1.21 -16.56 10.37
CA PHE A 48 -1.38 -18.00 10.28
C PHE A 48 -1.71 -18.60 11.65
N LYS A 49 -1.04 -18.14 12.70
CA LYS A 49 -1.34 -18.52 14.08
C LYS A 49 -2.75 -18.08 14.50
N GLU A 50 -3.12 -16.82 14.27
CA GLU A 50 -4.47 -16.31 14.59
C GLU A 50 -5.57 -17.14 13.89
N VAL A 51 -5.38 -17.47 12.62
CA VAL A 51 -6.32 -18.30 11.85
C VAL A 51 -6.37 -19.72 12.38
N THR A 52 -5.23 -20.31 12.74
CA THR A 52 -5.16 -21.65 13.33
C THR A 52 -5.88 -21.70 14.68
N ASP A 53 -5.63 -20.72 15.55
CA ASP A 53 -6.29 -20.60 16.86
C ASP A 53 -7.81 -20.43 16.70
N PHE A 54 -8.24 -19.64 15.71
CA PHE A 54 -9.65 -19.50 15.35
C PHE A 54 -10.24 -20.84 14.89
N CYS A 55 -9.57 -21.55 13.98
CA CYS A 55 -10.03 -22.85 13.50
C CYS A 55 -10.17 -23.86 14.64
N VAL A 56 -9.18 -23.95 15.53
CA VAL A 56 -9.22 -24.82 16.72
C VAL A 56 -10.40 -24.46 17.61
N LYS A 57 -10.62 -23.17 17.88
CA LYS A 57 -11.73 -22.68 18.71
C LYS A 57 -13.11 -23.12 18.20
N TYR A 58 -13.28 -23.21 16.88
CA TYR A 58 -14.54 -23.59 16.25
C TYR A 58 -14.55 -25.03 15.70
N ASN A 59 -13.59 -25.87 16.11
CA ASN A 59 -13.44 -27.26 15.66
C ASN A 59 -13.38 -27.42 14.13
N ILE A 60 -12.79 -26.44 13.44
CA ILE A 60 -12.52 -26.49 12.00
C ILE A 60 -11.20 -27.24 11.80
N VAL A 61 -11.22 -28.29 10.99
CA VAL A 61 -10.02 -29.08 10.67
C VAL A 61 -9.07 -28.22 9.84
N VAL A 62 -7.87 -27.97 10.38
CA VAL A 62 -6.78 -27.30 9.65
C VAL A 62 -6.03 -28.35 8.83
N PRO A 63 -5.92 -28.20 7.50
CA PRO A 63 -5.15 -29.13 6.68
C PRO A 63 -3.67 -29.05 7.04
N ASN A 64 -2.96 -30.17 6.88
CA ASN A 64 -1.51 -30.17 7.03
C ASN A 64 -0.87 -29.29 5.95
N MET A 65 -0.09 -28.31 6.36
CA MET A 65 0.49 -27.30 5.48
C MET A 65 1.54 -27.85 4.52
N GLU A 66 2.14 -28.99 4.86
CA GLU A 66 3.09 -29.73 4.03
C GLU A 66 2.42 -30.67 3.03
N ASP A 67 1.11 -30.92 3.18
CA ASP A 67 0.39 -31.74 2.21
C ASP A 67 0.30 -31.00 0.87
N THR A 68 0.39 -31.78 -0.20
CA THR A 68 0.35 -31.26 -1.55
C THR A 68 -1.04 -31.32 -2.13
N ARG A 69 -1.39 -30.29 -2.89
CA ARG A 69 -2.62 -30.17 -3.65
C ARG A 69 -2.27 -30.01 -5.13
N THR A 70 -3.11 -30.56 -6.00
CA THR A 70 -3.04 -30.29 -7.43
C THR A 70 -3.47 -28.84 -7.71
N VAL A 71 -2.63 -28.08 -8.41
CA VAL A 71 -3.00 -26.73 -8.89
C VAL A 71 -4.30 -26.80 -9.70
N ASN A 72 -5.26 -25.94 -9.35
CA ASN A 72 -6.53 -25.84 -10.08
C ASN A 72 -6.26 -25.37 -11.52
N GLY A 73 -6.62 -26.18 -12.52
CA GLY A 73 -6.50 -25.82 -13.94
C GLY A 73 -5.59 -26.73 -14.78
N CYS A 74 -4.76 -27.57 -14.15
CA CYS A 74 -4.06 -28.64 -14.86
C CYS A 74 -4.96 -29.88 -14.95
N SER A 75 -5.19 -30.40 -16.15
CA SER A 75 -5.88 -31.69 -16.31
C SER A 75 -5.13 -32.77 -15.53
N ARG A 76 -5.86 -33.69 -14.89
CA ARG A 76 -5.30 -34.83 -14.15
C ARG A 76 -4.39 -35.72 -15.02
N SER A 77 -4.43 -35.52 -16.34
CA SER A 77 -3.83 -36.36 -17.37
C SER A 77 -2.34 -36.09 -17.63
N TRP A 78 -1.81 -34.92 -17.23
CA TRP A 78 -0.42 -34.56 -17.55
C TRP A 78 0.26 -33.85 -16.38
N GLY A 79 0.80 -34.64 -15.44
CA GLY A 79 1.77 -34.18 -14.45
C GLY A 79 1.38 -32.90 -13.70
N GLY A 80 0.17 -32.86 -13.13
CA GLY A 80 -0.30 -31.70 -12.38
C GLY A 80 0.69 -31.29 -11.30
N GLN A 81 1.18 -30.06 -11.37
CA GLN A 81 2.17 -29.55 -10.43
C GLN A 81 1.58 -29.60 -9.02
N LEU A 82 2.26 -30.31 -8.13
CA LEU A 82 1.88 -30.45 -6.73
C LEU A 82 2.41 -29.23 -5.97
N VAL A 83 1.50 -28.47 -5.40
CA VAL A 83 1.81 -27.27 -4.60
C VAL A 83 1.37 -27.52 -3.17
N THR A 84 2.21 -27.18 -2.21
CA THR A 84 1.87 -27.33 -0.78
C THR A 84 0.76 -26.36 -0.38
N TYR A 85 -0.06 -26.74 0.60
CA TYR A 85 -1.08 -25.83 1.13
C TYR A 85 -0.46 -24.51 1.63
N ASN A 86 0.72 -24.57 2.26
CA ASN A 86 1.44 -23.37 2.68
C ASN A 86 1.74 -22.45 1.49
N HIS A 87 2.25 -23.00 0.38
CA HIS A 87 2.56 -22.21 -0.81
C HIS A 87 1.30 -21.58 -1.40
N HIS A 88 0.21 -22.34 -1.51
CA HIS A 88 -1.06 -21.83 -2.02
C HIS A 88 -1.57 -20.64 -1.17
N PHE A 89 -1.66 -20.78 0.15
CA PHE A 89 -2.19 -19.71 0.99
C PHE A 89 -1.24 -18.52 1.13
N LYS A 90 0.07 -18.75 1.29
CA LYS A 90 1.06 -17.69 1.49
C LYS A 90 1.39 -16.96 0.19
N ILE A 91 1.67 -17.70 -0.88
CA ILE A 91 2.17 -17.13 -2.13
C ILE A 91 1.01 -16.77 -3.06
N GLU A 92 0.11 -17.72 -3.35
CA GLU A 92 -0.93 -17.48 -4.36
C GLU A 92 -2.07 -16.60 -3.85
N ILE A 93 -2.33 -16.58 -2.54
CA ILE A 93 -3.43 -15.80 -1.96
C ILE A 93 -2.89 -14.57 -1.22
N PHE A 94 -2.09 -14.76 -0.16
CA PHE A 94 -1.67 -13.66 0.71
C PHE A 94 -0.78 -12.64 -0.01
N ASN A 95 0.25 -13.09 -0.74
CA ASN A 95 1.12 -12.17 -1.49
C ASN A 95 0.39 -11.51 -2.65
N VAL A 96 -0.42 -12.26 -3.42
CA VAL A 96 -1.19 -11.68 -4.55
C VAL A 96 -2.13 -10.57 -4.08
N LEU A 97 -2.83 -10.78 -2.96
CA LEU A 97 -3.68 -9.72 -2.38
C LEU A 97 -2.87 -8.50 -1.92
N HIS A 98 -1.70 -8.72 -1.31
CA HIS A 98 -0.80 -7.63 -0.93
C HIS A 98 -0.34 -6.84 -2.16
N ASP A 99 0.07 -7.53 -3.20
CA ASP A 99 0.57 -6.91 -4.43
C ASP A 99 -0.56 -6.11 -5.11
N GLN A 100 -1.77 -6.65 -5.19
CA GLN A 100 -2.95 -5.94 -5.70
C GLN A 100 -3.24 -4.67 -4.89
N LEU A 101 -3.20 -4.75 -3.55
CA LEU A 101 -3.50 -3.61 -2.70
C LEU A 101 -2.43 -2.51 -2.80
N ILE A 102 -1.16 -2.88 -2.93
CA ILE A 102 -0.06 -1.93 -3.16
C ILE A 102 -0.21 -1.27 -4.54
N VAL A 103 -0.52 -2.04 -5.58
CA VAL A 103 -0.74 -1.51 -6.93
C VAL A 103 -1.91 -0.54 -6.95
N GLU A 104 -3.05 -0.89 -6.34
CA GLU A 104 -4.21 0.00 -6.24
C GLU A 104 -3.88 1.30 -5.51
N LEU A 105 -3.14 1.24 -4.40
CA LEU A 105 -2.73 2.44 -3.66
C LEU A 105 -1.77 3.31 -4.47
N ASN A 106 -0.78 2.72 -5.13
CA ASN A 106 0.16 3.45 -5.97
C ASN A 106 -0.51 4.08 -7.19
N ASN A 107 -1.51 3.41 -7.78
CA ASN A 107 -2.30 3.96 -8.89
C ASN A 107 -3.16 5.15 -8.44
N ARG A 108 -3.76 5.08 -7.24
CA ARG A 108 -4.58 6.18 -6.69
C ARG A 108 -3.73 7.35 -6.19
N PHE A 109 -2.56 7.07 -5.64
CA PHE A 109 -1.62 8.05 -5.08
C PHE A 109 -0.29 8.02 -5.83
N ALA A 110 -0.35 8.28 -7.13
CA ALA A 110 0.82 8.27 -7.98
C ALA A 110 1.88 9.26 -7.47
N GLU A 111 3.15 8.85 -7.51
CA GLU A 111 4.28 9.63 -6.99
C GLU A 111 4.27 11.08 -7.52
N ARG A 112 4.02 11.26 -8.81
CA ARG A 112 3.93 12.59 -9.44
C ARG A 112 2.82 13.45 -8.82
N SER A 113 1.61 12.90 -8.66
CA SER A 113 0.47 13.62 -8.07
C SER A 113 0.74 13.96 -6.60
N THR A 114 1.38 13.04 -5.88
CA THR A 114 1.75 13.26 -4.48
C THR A 114 2.84 14.31 -4.30
N GLN A 115 3.83 14.34 -5.20
CA GLN A 115 4.87 15.35 -5.23
C GLN A 115 4.30 16.72 -5.57
N LEU A 116 3.37 16.80 -6.55
CA LEU A 116 2.66 18.03 -6.90
C LEU A 116 1.93 18.60 -5.69
N LEU A 117 1.15 17.77 -4.99
CA LEU A 117 0.44 18.15 -3.77
C LEU A 117 1.38 18.61 -2.66
N ARG A 118 2.55 17.97 -2.51
CA ARG A 118 3.59 18.38 -1.55
C ARG A 118 4.18 19.75 -1.87
N CYS A 119 4.34 20.07 -3.16
CA CYS A 119 4.82 21.37 -3.61
C CYS A 119 3.74 22.44 -3.39
N ILE A 120 2.49 22.21 -3.82
CA ILE A 120 1.37 23.14 -3.62
C ILE A 120 1.15 23.43 -2.12
N ALA A 121 1.37 22.45 -1.25
CA ALA A 121 1.25 22.65 0.18
C ALA A 121 2.25 23.66 0.78
N CYS A 122 3.33 24.03 0.08
CA CYS A 122 4.22 25.10 0.52
C CYS A 122 3.60 26.50 0.33
N LEU A 123 2.59 26.61 -0.54
CA LEU A 123 1.84 27.84 -0.81
C LEU A 123 0.64 28.04 0.12
N ASP A 124 0.49 27.20 1.15
CA ASP A 124 -0.57 27.33 2.15
C ASP A 124 -0.40 28.65 2.92
N SER A 125 -1.36 29.57 2.79
CA SER A 125 -1.33 30.89 3.42
C SER A 125 -1.54 30.85 4.94
N LYS A 126 -1.93 29.69 5.48
CA LYS A 126 -2.06 29.50 6.94
C LYS A 126 -0.77 29.82 7.67
N ASN A 127 -0.90 30.43 8.85
CA ASN A 127 0.22 30.84 9.70
C ASN A 127 1.30 31.65 8.95
N SER A 128 0.88 32.56 8.06
CA SER A 128 1.78 33.43 7.28
C SER A 128 2.80 32.65 6.45
N PHE A 129 2.33 31.66 5.69
CA PHE A 129 3.18 30.81 4.84
C PHE A 129 4.25 30.03 5.60
N ALA A 130 3.93 29.53 6.80
CA ALA A 130 4.87 28.75 7.61
C ALA A 130 5.45 27.51 6.92
N ASN A 131 4.77 26.97 5.90
CA ASN A 131 5.22 25.81 5.13
C ASN A 131 6.01 26.19 3.85
N TYR A 132 6.27 27.47 3.63
CA TYR A 132 6.97 27.96 2.45
C TYR A 132 8.37 27.38 2.36
N ASN A 133 8.74 26.98 1.14
CA ASN A 133 10.04 26.42 0.83
C ASN A 133 10.33 26.68 -0.64
N GLU A 134 11.39 27.45 -0.89
CA GLU A 134 11.83 27.84 -2.23
C GLU A 134 12.17 26.61 -3.10
N GLY A 135 12.87 25.62 -2.54
CA GLY A 135 13.22 24.39 -3.26
C GLY A 135 11.99 23.61 -3.76
N LYS A 136 10.89 23.58 -2.98
CA LYS A 136 9.64 22.97 -3.43
C LYS A 136 8.96 23.76 -4.57
N LEU A 137 9.24 25.05 -4.65
CA LEU A 137 8.69 25.94 -5.69
C LEU A 137 9.47 25.74 -7.00
N VAL A 138 10.79 25.57 -6.90
CA VAL A 138 11.65 25.12 -8.02
C VAL A 138 11.24 23.72 -8.48
N ASP A 139 11.00 22.78 -7.57
CA ASP A 139 10.47 21.44 -7.91
C ASP A 139 9.14 21.52 -8.66
N LEU A 140 8.25 22.44 -8.26
CA LEU A 140 6.98 22.68 -8.95
C LEU A 140 7.20 23.20 -10.37
N ALA A 141 8.06 24.20 -10.54
CA ALA A 141 8.39 24.75 -11.86
C ALA A 141 9.05 23.68 -12.76
N ASN A 142 9.89 22.81 -12.19
CA ASN A 142 10.48 21.66 -12.87
C ASN A 142 9.46 20.61 -13.32
N MET A 143 8.25 20.55 -12.74
CA MET A 143 7.19 19.68 -13.27
C MET A 143 6.55 20.24 -14.53
N TYR A 144 6.62 21.55 -14.71
CA TYR A 144 6.00 22.31 -15.79
C TYR A 144 7.06 23.00 -16.65
N VAL A 145 8.16 22.32 -16.97
CA VAL A 145 9.30 22.90 -17.72
C VAL A 145 8.89 23.55 -19.05
N ALA A 146 7.80 23.11 -19.65
CA ALA A 146 7.26 23.73 -20.88
C ALA A 146 6.70 25.15 -20.65
N ASP A 147 6.29 25.47 -19.43
CA ASP A 147 5.67 26.73 -19.05
C ASP A 147 6.68 27.75 -18.48
N PHE A 148 7.92 27.31 -18.20
CA PHE A 148 8.98 28.13 -17.58
C PHE A 148 10.24 28.14 -18.44
N SER A 149 10.80 29.33 -18.67
CA SER A 149 12.10 29.50 -19.33
C SER A 149 13.24 29.31 -18.33
N THR A 150 14.46 29.03 -18.80
CA THR A 150 15.65 28.91 -17.93
C THR A 150 15.94 30.18 -17.11
N TYR A 151 15.37 31.32 -17.50
CA TYR A 151 15.50 32.59 -16.77
C TYR A 151 14.53 32.71 -15.59
N ASP A 152 13.43 31.93 -15.58
CA ASP A 152 12.44 31.93 -14.49
C ASP A 152 12.86 31.10 -13.28
N PHE A 153 13.96 30.33 -13.40
CA PHE A 153 14.52 29.49 -12.34
C PHE A 153 15.69 30.16 -11.58
N CYS A 154 16.05 31.40 -11.92
CA CYS A 154 17.17 32.11 -11.30
C CYS A 154 16.69 32.97 -10.10
N PRO A 155 17.32 32.86 -8.92
CA PRO A 155 16.95 33.63 -7.72
C PRO A 155 17.25 35.13 -7.82
#